data_AF-A0A843KYW9-F1
#
_entry.id   AF-A0A843KYW9-F1
#
_cell.length_a   1.000
_cell.length_b   1.000
_cell.length_c   1.000
_cell.angle_alpha   90.00
_cell.angle_beta   90.00
_cell.angle_gamma   90.00
#
_symmetry.space_group_name_H-M   'P 1'
#
loop_
_entity.id
_entity.type
_entity.pdbx_description
1 polymer ?
#
loop_
_entity_poly.entity_id
_entity_poly.type
_entity_poly.pdbx_seq_one_letter_code
_entity_poly.pdbx_strand_id
1 'polypeptide(L)'
;MNVIQGKQAGGWTFKVSHDVDYEKERKQVAAELMQFQKDHPELEILGCITSPTTIDMWVANLTPENEALNGTVMHGRTVLVNRSPVDYGLRMAREQASGEPGTS
;
A
#
# COMPACT_ATOMS: atom_id res chain seq x y z
N MET A 1 20.11 -9.48 -15.99
CA MET A 1 20.58 -8.93 -17.30
C MET A 1 19.44 -8.10 -17.89
N ASN A 2 19.59 -6.77 -18.00
CA ASN A 2 18.52 -5.86 -18.45
C ASN A 2 18.34 -5.90 -19.97
N VAL A 3 17.12 -6.18 -20.45
CA VAL A 3 16.74 -6.00 -21.86
C VAL A 3 16.43 -4.52 -22.06
N ILE A 4 17.24 -3.83 -22.86
CA ILE A 4 17.01 -2.43 -23.26
C ILE A 4 16.31 -2.45 -24.61
N GLN A 5 14.99 -2.22 -24.64
CA GLN A 5 14.26 -2.05 -25.90
C GLN A 5 14.18 -0.56 -26.22
N GLY A 6 14.88 -0.15 -27.29
CA GLY A 6 14.88 1.22 -27.79
C GLY A 6 13.74 1.45 -28.76
N LYS A 7 12.90 2.47 -28.54
CA LYS A 7 11.91 2.94 -29.53
C LYS A 7 12.12 4.43 -29.79
N GLN A 8 12.17 4.82 -31.06
CA GLN A 8 12.22 6.23 -31.45
C GLN A 8 10.83 6.75 -31.82
N ALA A 9 10.47 7.92 -31.31
CA ALA A 9 9.25 8.64 -31.66
C ALA A 9 9.48 10.15 -31.53
N GLY A 10 9.12 10.92 -32.58
CA GLY A 10 9.18 12.39 -32.55
C GLY A 10 10.57 12.98 -32.26
N GLY A 11 11.66 12.33 -32.70
CA GLY A 11 13.04 12.77 -32.41
C GLY A 11 13.57 12.37 -31.03
N TRP A 12 12.75 11.75 -30.17
CA TRP A 12 13.16 11.20 -28.88
C TRP A 12 13.50 9.72 -28.98
N THR A 13 14.51 9.28 -28.20
CA THR A 13 14.85 7.86 -28.05
C THR A 13 14.45 7.41 -26.65
N PHE A 14 13.45 6.54 -26.57
CA PHE A 14 13.02 5.91 -25.33
C PHE A 14 13.82 4.62 -25.11
N LYS A 15 14.39 4.45 -23.91
CA LYS A 15 15.04 3.20 -23.48
C LYS A 15 14.25 2.62 -22.32
N VAL A 16 13.68 1.44 -22.52
CA VAL A 16 13.03 0.70 -21.43
C VAL A 16 13.99 -0.40 -20.99
N SER A 17 14.43 -0.38 -19.73
CA SER A 17 15.20 -1.46 -19.11
C SER A 17 14.31 -2.23 -18.14
N HIS A 18 14.18 -3.54 -18.35
CA HIS A 18 13.39 -4.41 -17.47
C HIS A 18 14.28 -5.20 -16.52
N ASP A 19 14.24 -4.83 -15.24
CA ASP A 19 14.98 -5.50 -14.17
C ASP A 19 14.20 -6.72 -13.67
N VAL A 20 14.57 -7.88 -14.21
CA VAL A 20 13.92 -9.18 -13.92
C VAL A 20 14.12 -9.58 -12.46
N ASP A 21 15.26 -9.24 -11.87
CA ASP A 21 15.59 -9.62 -10.49
C ASP A 21 14.74 -8.80 -9.52
N TYR A 22 14.61 -7.49 -9.78
CA TYR A 22 13.69 -6.62 -9.06
C TYR A 22 12.23 -7.08 -9.16
N GLU A 23 11.76 -7.47 -10.34
CA GLU A 23 10.39 -7.96 -10.52
C GLU A 23 10.11 -9.27 -9.76
N LYS A 24 11.10 -10.15 -9.69
CA LYS A 24 11.00 -11.39 -8.91
C LYS A 24 10.96 -11.09 -7.41
N GLU A 25 11.84 -10.22 -6.92
CA GLU A 25 11.84 -9.76 -5.53
C GLU A 25 10.51 -9.10 -5.17
N ARG A 26 10.00 -8.19 -6.01
CA ARG A 26 8.72 -7.50 -5.78
C ARG A 26 7.56 -8.48 -5.63
N LYS A 27 7.50 -9.52 -6.47
CA LYS A 27 6.46 -10.56 -6.38
C LYS A 27 6.55 -11.38 -5.09
N GLN A 28 7.77 -11.69 -4.66
CA GLN A 28 7.99 -12.41 -3.40
C GLN A 28 7.54 -11.55 -2.21
N VAL A 29 8.00 -10.30 -2.13
CA VAL A 29 7.61 -9.37 -1.06
C VAL A 29 6.09 -9.17 -1.05
N ALA A 30 5.45 -9.03 -2.21
CA ALA A 30 3.99 -8.93 -2.27
C ALA A 30 3.28 -10.17 -1.69
N ALA A 31 3.79 -11.37 -1.96
CA ALA A 31 3.23 -12.60 -1.39
C ALA A 31 3.42 -12.68 0.12
N GLU A 32 4.60 -12.31 0.62
CA GLU A 32 4.91 -12.25 2.06
C GLU A 32 4.02 -11.23 2.78
N LEU A 33 3.78 -10.05 2.18
CA LEU A 33 2.87 -9.04 2.72
C LEU A 33 1.41 -9.49 2.76
N MET A 34 0.95 -10.20 1.72
CA MET A 34 -0.39 -10.80 1.72
C MET A 34 -0.55 -11.86 2.83
N GLN A 35 0.52 -12.58 3.16
CA GLN A 35 0.50 -13.53 4.27
C GLN A 35 0.56 -12.81 5.62
N PHE A 36 1.42 -11.82 5.76
CA PHE A 36 1.51 -10.96 6.95
C PHE A 36 0.15 -10.34 7.29
N GLN A 37 -0.58 -9.82 6.29
CA GLN A 37 -1.94 -9.30 6.48
C GLN A 37 -2.92 -10.35 7.05
N LYS A 38 -2.77 -11.63 6.67
CA LYS A 38 -3.63 -12.71 7.18
C LYS A 38 -3.24 -13.16 8.57
N ASP A 39 -1.95 -13.15 8.86
CA ASP A 39 -1.40 -13.59 10.15
C ASP A 39 -1.61 -12.53 11.24
N HIS A 40 -1.77 -11.26 10.85
CA HIS A 40 -1.95 -10.12 11.73
C HIS A 40 -3.30 -9.40 11.52
N PRO A 41 -4.45 -10.07 11.74
CA PRO A 41 -5.76 -9.45 11.60
C PRO A 41 -5.97 -8.27 12.57
N GLU A 42 -5.25 -8.25 13.69
CA GLU A 42 -5.28 -7.17 14.69
C GLU A 42 -4.79 -5.82 14.15
N LEU A 43 -4.02 -5.81 13.06
CA LEU A 43 -3.52 -4.59 12.45
C LEU A 43 -4.54 -3.91 11.54
N GLU A 44 -5.67 -4.58 11.24
CA GLU A 44 -6.75 -4.09 10.38
C GLU A 44 -6.27 -3.57 9.02
N ILE A 45 -5.24 -4.22 8.45
CA ILE A 45 -4.67 -3.86 7.15
C ILE A 45 -5.70 -4.16 6.06
N LEU A 46 -6.05 -3.15 5.27
CA LEU A 46 -6.95 -3.24 4.13
C LEU A 46 -6.20 -3.46 2.82
N GLY A 47 -4.96 -2.97 2.73
CA GLY A 47 -4.10 -3.17 1.58
C GLY A 47 -2.74 -2.53 1.75
N CYS A 48 -1.81 -2.88 0.87
CA CYS A 48 -0.48 -2.29 0.83
C CYS A 48 0.04 -2.15 -0.60
N ILE A 49 0.97 -1.22 -0.79
CA ILE A 49 1.77 -1.09 -2.01
C ILE A 49 3.25 -0.98 -1.63
N THR A 50 4.11 -1.50 -2.49
CA THR A 50 5.56 -1.47 -2.28
C THR A 50 6.23 -0.58 -3.30
N SER A 51 7.22 0.17 -2.83
CA SER A 51 8.20 0.86 -3.65
C SER A 51 9.60 0.28 -3.37
N PRO A 52 10.66 0.74 -4.06
CA PRO A 52 12.02 0.33 -3.73
C PRO A 52 12.45 0.66 -2.29
N THR A 53 11.86 1.69 -1.67
CA THR A 53 12.28 2.20 -0.36
C THR A 53 11.21 2.14 0.72
N THR A 54 9.93 2.04 0.34
CA THR A 54 8.80 2.11 1.26
C THR A 54 7.79 0.98 1.06
N ILE A 55 7.04 0.71 2.12
CA ILE A 55 5.81 -0.10 2.09
C ILE A 55 4.70 0.79 2.64
N ASP A 56 3.82 1.24 1.78
CA ASP A 56 2.67 2.05 2.16
C ASP A 56 1.52 1.10 2.50
N MET A 57 1.05 1.13 3.76
CA MET A 57 -0.02 0.29 4.27
C MET A 57 -1.24 1.13 4.64
N TRP A 58 -2.41 0.69 4.19
CA TRP A 58 -3.68 1.30 4.57
C TRP A 58 -4.40 0.43 5.60
N VAL A 59 -4.75 1.03 6.73
CA VAL A 59 -5.50 0.39 7.82
C VAL A 59 -6.88 1.02 7.97
N ALA A 60 -7.85 0.27 8.46
CA ALA A 60 -9.19 0.80 8.75
C ALA A 60 -9.15 1.81 9.92
N ASN A 61 -8.60 1.38 11.05
CA ASN A 61 -8.36 2.21 12.22
C ASN A 61 -6.88 2.29 12.56
N LEU A 62 -6.45 3.41 13.14
CA LEU A 62 -5.13 3.52 13.77
C LEU A 62 -5.21 2.87 15.15
N THR A 63 -4.46 1.80 15.34
CA THR A 63 -4.33 1.06 16.60
C THR A 63 -2.90 1.22 17.12
N PRO A 64 -2.66 1.06 18.43
CA PRO A 64 -1.31 1.12 18.96
C PRO A 64 -0.33 0.17 18.26
N GLU A 65 -0.81 -0.99 17.83
CA GLU A 65 -0.03 -2.01 17.14
C GLU A 65 0.40 -1.56 15.73
N ASN A 66 -0.50 -0.94 14.97
CA ASN A 66 -0.15 -0.43 13.64
C ASN A 66 0.65 0.89 13.70
N GLU A 67 0.46 1.71 14.75
CA GLU A 67 1.33 2.85 15.01
C GLU A 67 2.75 2.42 15.38
N ALA A 68 2.90 1.34 16.15
CA ALA A 68 4.20 0.76 16.48
C ALA A 68 4.91 0.18 15.25
N LEU A 69 4.16 -0.28 14.24
CA LEU A 69 4.70 -0.74 12.97
C LEU A 69 5.18 0.41 12.08
N ASN A 70 4.62 1.62 12.25
CA ASN A 70 4.96 2.77 11.43
C ASN A 70 6.42 3.21 11.61
N GLY A 71 7.14 3.42 10.50
CA GLY A 71 8.55 3.79 10.50
C GLY A 71 9.52 2.62 10.73
N THR A 72 9.02 1.41 10.99
CA THR A 72 9.87 0.21 11.07
C THR A 72 10.39 -0.21 9.69
N VAL A 73 11.42 -1.05 9.67
CA VAL A 73 11.98 -1.58 8.41
C VAL A 73 11.51 -3.02 8.23
N MET A 74 10.86 -3.29 7.11
CA MET A 74 10.40 -4.62 6.72
C MET A 74 10.80 -4.90 5.26
N HIS A 75 11.41 -6.05 4.99
CA HIS A 75 12.01 -6.39 3.69
C HIS A 75 12.92 -5.27 3.15
N GLY A 76 13.71 -4.63 4.01
CA GLY A 76 14.62 -3.54 3.65
C GLY A 76 13.93 -2.23 3.25
N ARG A 77 12.63 -2.08 3.53
CA ARG A 77 11.81 -0.91 3.19
C ARG A 77 11.18 -0.32 4.44
N THR A 78 11.05 1.00 4.49
CA THR A 78 10.38 1.68 5.61
C THR A 78 8.87 1.54 5.48
N VAL A 79 8.21 1.09 6.54
CA VAL A 79 6.75 0.98 6.59
C VAL A 79 6.15 2.35 6.86
N LEU A 80 5.16 2.74 6.06
CA LEU A 80 4.37 3.94 6.22
C LEU A 80 2.91 3.54 6.41
N VAL A 81 2.40 3.70 7.63
CA VAL A 81 1.01 3.38 7.96
C VAL A 81 0.14 4.60 7.78
N ASN A 82 -0.90 4.44 6.98
CA ASN A 82 -1.88 5.48 6.69
C ASN A 82 -3.28 4.96 6.98
N ARG A 83 -4.15 5.85 7.46
CA ARG A 83 -5.57 5.53 7.54
C ARG A 83 -6.18 5.47 6.15
N SER A 84 -7.02 4.47 5.89
CA SER A 84 -7.67 4.31 4.59
C SER A 84 -8.64 5.46 4.28
N PRO A 85 -8.48 6.19 3.16
CA PRO A 85 -9.41 7.25 2.78
C PRO A 85 -10.78 6.70 2.35
N VAL A 86 -10.84 5.46 1.87
CA VAL A 86 -12.08 4.78 1.47
C VAL A 86 -12.91 4.44 2.71
N ASP A 87 -12.27 3.92 3.76
CA ASP A 87 -12.94 3.60 5.02
C ASP A 87 -13.45 4.87 5.72
N TYR A 88 -12.64 5.94 5.73
CA TYR A 88 -13.07 7.25 6.22
C TYR A 88 -14.33 7.74 5.49
N GLY A 89 -14.36 7.67 4.15
CA GLY A 89 -15.52 8.07 3.36
C GLY A 89 -16.78 7.26 3.67
N LEU A 90 -16.67 5.93 3.77
CA LEU A 90 -17.80 5.05 4.12
C LEU A 90 -18.31 5.30 5.54
N ARG A 91 -17.40 5.49 6.51
CA ARG A 91 -17.76 5.76 7.90
C ARG A 91 -18.49 7.10 8.04
N MET A 92 -17.97 8.17 7.43
CA MET A 92 -18.62 9.48 7.44
C MET A 92 -20.03 9.42 6.81
N ALA A 93 -20.20 8.68 5.72
CA ALA A 93 -21.50 8.49 5.09
C ALA A 93 -22.49 7.74 6.01
N ARG A 94 -22.02 6.73 6.76
CA ARG A 94 -22.85 5.98 7.71
C ARG A 94 -23.23 6.81 8.94
N GLU A 95 -22.30 7.60 9.47
CA GLU A 95 -22.56 8.54 10.57
C GLU A 95 -23.57 9.62 10.16
N GLN A 96 -23.46 10.16 8.94
CA GLN A 96 -24.45 11.09 8.37
C GLN A 96 -25.83 10.45 8.14
N ALA A 97 -25.87 9.20 7.69
CA ALA A 97 -27.12 8.45 7.50
C ALA A 97 -27.79 8.03 8.82
N SER A 98 -27.03 7.96 9.92
CA SER A 98 -27.51 7.60 11.27
C SER A 98 -27.90 8.83 12.11
N GLY A 99 -27.64 10.04 11.62
CA GLY A 99 -28.21 11.26 12.17
C GLY A 99 -29.69 11.34 11.80
N GLU A 100 -30.55 10.71 12.61
CA GLU A 100 -32.00 10.95 12.53
C GLU A 100 -32.28 12.46 12.61
N PRO A 101 -33.12 13.02 11.72
CA PRO A 101 -33.64 14.36 11.93
C PRO A 101 -34.54 14.30 13.16
N GLY A 102 -33.98 14.70 14.30
CA GLY A 102 -34.76 14.96 15.51
C GLY A 102 -35.85 15.96 15.15
N THR A 103 -37.08 15.47 15.09
CA THR A 103 -38.28 16.29 15.07
C THR A 103 -38.31 17.12 16.34
N SER A 104 -38.19 18.44 16.21
CA SER A 104 -38.82 19.37 17.14
C SER A 104 -39.11 20.71 16.47
#